data_AF-A0A087TIF6-F1
#
_entry.id   AF-A0A087TIF6-F1
#
_cell.length_a   1.000
_cell.length_b   1.000
_cell.length_c   1.000
_cell.angle_alpha   90.00
_cell.angle_beta   90.00
_cell.angle_gamma   90.00
#
_symmetry.space_group_name_H-M   'P 1'
#
loop_
_entity.id
_entity.type
_entity.pdbx_description
1 polymer ?
#
loop_
_entity_poly.entity_id
_entity_poly.type
_entity_poly.pdbx_seq_one_letter_code
_entity_poly.pdbx_strand_id
1 'polypeptide(L)' 'MQGFKNAKTFIWSQEEHQNMGAWTFVQTRFSNLLGCKLKYAGRKPLATPAVGIGKFHQEEINYILNETFK' A
#
# COMPACT_ATOMS: atom_id res chain seq x y z
N MET A 1 -14.75 -6.41 -8.28
CA MET A 1 -15.74 -5.53 -7.62
C MET A 1 -17.15 -6.09 -7.56
N GLN A 2 -17.60 -6.84 -8.56
CA GLN A 2 -18.99 -7.32 -8.66
C GLN A 2 -19.48 -8.15 -7.45
N GLY A 3 -18.56 -8.83 -6.73
CA GLY A 3 -18.83 -9.55 -5.48
C GLY A 3 -18.76 -8.71 -4.20
N PHE A 4 -18.23 -7.48 -4.25
CA PHE A 4 -18.09 -6.58 -3.10
C PHE A 4 -18.89 -5.28 -3.35
N LYS A 5 -20.19 -5.40 -3.58
CA LYS A 5 -21.06 -4.29 -3.99
C LYS A 5 -21.18 -3.16 -2.95
N ASN A 6 -21.01 -3.49 -1.68
CA ASN A 6 -21.11 -2.54 -0.56
C ASN A 6 -19.75 -1.95 -0.15
N ALA A 7 -18.65 -2.35 -0.80
CA ALA A 7 -17.33 -1.83 -0.50
C ALA A 7 -17.22 -0.36 -0.94
N LYS A 8 -16.92 0.52 0.02
CA LYS A 8 -16.76 1.96 -0.21
C LYS A 8 -15.32 2.35 -0.56
N THR A 9 -14.36 1.56 -0.09
CA THR A 9 -12.93 1.86 -0.20
C THR A 9 -12.19 0.59 -0.56
N PHE A 10 -11.22 0.73 -1.47
CA PHE A 10 -10.25 -0.32 -1.78
C PHE A 10 -8.86 0.17 -1.40
N ILE A 11 -8.13 -0.64 -0.66
CA ILE A 11 -6.80 -0.32 -0.16
C ILE A 11 -5.80 -1.28 -0.81
N TRP A 12 -4.67 -0.76 -1.26
CA TRP A 12 -3.50 -1.53 -1.60
C TRP A 12 -2.54 -1.52 -0.41
N SER A 13 -2.45 -2.66 0.28
CA SER A 13 -1.53 -2.85 1.40
C SER A 13 -0.27 -3.58 0.92
N GLN A 14 0.92 -3.04 1.19
CA GLN A 14 2.19 -3.70 0.89
C GLN A 14 3.27 -3.39 1.94
N GLU A 15 4.27 -4.26 2.05
CA GLU A 15 5.38 -4.06 2.99
C GLU A 15 6.44 -3.13 2.39
N GLU A 16 6.67 -3.20 1.08
CA GLU A 16 7.70 -2.45 0.38
C GLU A 16 7.42 -0.93 0.40
N HIS A 17 8.50 -0.16 0.27
CA HIS A 17 8.43 1.30 0.11
C HIS A 17 7.59 1.70 -1.10
N GLN A 18 6.94 2.86 -1.06
CA GLN A 18 5.98 3.29 -2.08
C GLN A 18 6.58 3.40 -3.49
N ASN A 19 7.86 3.72 -3.60
CA ASN A 19 8.62 3.75 -4.85
C ASN A 19 9.14 2.36 -5.28
N MET A 20 8.80 1.32 -4.53
CA MET A 20 9.17 -0.08 -4.74
C MET A 20 7.92 -0.98 -4.71
N GLY A 21 8.13 -2.28 -4.89
CA GLY A 21 7.04 -3.25 -4.99
C GLY A 21 6.16 -2.96 -6.20
N ALA A 22 4.88 -3.34 -6.10
CA ALA A 22 3.97 -3.28 -7.22
C ALA A 22 3.15 -1.98 -7.30
N TRP A 23 3.19 -1.12 -6.27
CA TRP A 23 2.30 0.04 -6.15
C TRP A 23 2.21 0.90 -7.42
N THR A 24 3.34 1.37 -7.94
CA THR A 24 3.38 2.24 -9.14
C THR A 24 2.85 1.54 -10.40
N PHE A 25 3.02 0.22 -10.48
CA PHE A 25 2.52 -0.60 -11.57
C PHE A 25 0.99 -0.82 -11.48
N VAL A 26 0.48 -1.14 -10.30
CA VAL A 26 -0.94 -1.51 -10.11
C VAL A 26 -1.85 -0.29 -10.00
N GLN A 27 -1.39 0.80 -9.38
CA GLN A 27 -2.20 2.01 -9.17
C GLN A 27 -2.79 2.52 -10.50
N THR A 28 -1.94 2.65 -11.52
CA THR A 28 -2.35 3.14 -12.84
C THR A 28 -3.30 2.16 -13.54
N ARG A 29 -3.08 0.85 -13.40
CA ARG A 29 -3.92 -0.19 -14.02
C ARG A 29 -5.30 -0.27 -13.38
N PHE A 30 -5.37 -0.23 -12.05
CA PHE A 30 -6.66 -0.20 -11.34
C PHE A 30 -7.45 1.06 -11.68
N SER A 31 -6.79 2.22 -11.73
CA SER A 31 -7.45 3.48 -12.09
C SER A 31 -7.97 3.44 -13.54
N ASN A 32 -7.14 3.03 -14.50
CA ASN A 32 -7.47 3.15 -15.92
C ASN A 32 -8.36 2.01 -16.44
N LEU A 33 -8.14 0.77 -15.98
CA LEU A 33 -8.85 -0.41 -16.51
C LEU A 33 -10.10 -0.75 -15.71
N LEU A 34 -10.10 -0.46 -14.40
CA LEU A 34 -11.20 -0.83 -13.50
C LEU A 34 -11.96 0.38 -12.97
N GLY A 35 -11.55 1.62 -13.29
CA GLY A 35 -12.11 2.84 -12.71
C GLY A 35 -11.94 2.91 -11.18
N CYS A 36 -11.00 2.13 -10.63
CA CYS A 36 -10.81 1.94 -9.21
C CYS A 36 -9.66 2.79 -8.70
N LYS A 37 -9.94 3.76 -7.84
CA LYS A 37 -8.91 4.47 -7.10
C LYS A 37 -8.58 3.70 -5.82
N LEU A 38 -7.38 3.13 -5.78
CA LEU A 38 -6.84 2.48 -4.59
C LEU A 38 -6.28 3.51 -3.62
N LYS A 39 -6.56 3.36 -2.33
CA LYS A 39 -5.82 4.04 -1.26
C LYS A 39 -4.54 3.25 -0.97
N TYR A 40 -3.40 3.92 -0.85
CA TYR A 40 -2.14 3.26 -0.51
C TYR A 40 -1.99 3.08 1.00
N ALA A 41 -1.57 1.89 1.42
CA ALA A 41 -1.08 1.59 2.77
C ALA A 41 0.24 0.82 2.64
N GLY A 42 1.35 1.45 2.99
CA GLY A 42 2.67 0.85 2.85
C GLY A 42 3.75 1.77 3.37
N ARG A 43 5.01 1.33 3.34
CA ARG A 43 6.14 2.18 3.74
C ARG A 43 6.23 3.41 2.85
N LYS A 44 6.69 4.53 3.41
CA LYS A 44 6.99 5.76 2.66
C LYS A 44 8.11 5.49 1.63
N PRO A 45 8.41 6.37 0.68
CA PRO A 45 9.54 6.16 -0.22
C PRO A 45 10.88 6.10 0.54
N LEU A 46 11.77 5.18 0.14
CA LEU A 46 13.15 5.11 0.64
C LEU A 46 14.11 4.76 -0.52
N ALA A 47 15.37 5.16 -0.39
CA ALA A 47 16.41 4.85 -1.37
C ALA A 47 16.93 3.40 -1.25
N THR A 48 16.71 2.76 -0.10
CA THR A 48 17.12 1.38 0.19
C THR A 48 15.89 0.47 0.32
N PRO A 49 16.06 -0.87 0.15
CA PRO A 49 14.93 -1.81 0.26
C PRO A 49 14.27 -1.84 1.64
N ALA A 50 15.06 -1.61 2.70
CA ALA A 50 14.65 -1.62 4.10
C ALA A 50 15.48 -0.61 4.91
N VAL A 51 14.94 -0.19 6.05
CA VAL A 51 15.73 0.48 7.10
C VAL A 51 16.65 -0.54 7.77
N GLY A 52 17.89 -0.13 8.09
CA GLY A 52 18.87 -1.01 8.75
C GLY A 52 18.72 -1.14 10.26
N ILE A 53 17.74 -0.44 10.86
CA ILE A 53 17.54 -0.38 12.32
C ILE A 53 16.26 -1.14 12.67
N GLY A 54 16.39 -2.22 13.44
CA GLY A 54 15.27 -3.12 13.75
C GLY A 54 14.08 -2.44 14.45
N LYS A 55 14.34 -1.45 15.33
CA LYS A 55 13.28 -0.66 15.97
C LYS A 55 12.43 0.10 14.94
N PHE A 56 13.07 0.81 14.01
CA PHE A 56 12.35 1.54 12.96
C PHE A 56 11.62 0.58 12.02
N HIS A 57 12.20 -0.57 11.71
CA HIS A 57 11.54 -1.59 10.91
C HIS A 57 10.23 -2.07 11.55
N GLN A 58 10.23 -2.29 12.87
CA GLN A 58 9.01 -2.66 13.61
C GLN A 58 7.98 -1.52 13.65
N GLU A 59 8.43 -0.28 13.83
CA GLU A 59 7.56 0.90 13.77
C GLU A 59 6.90 1.05 12.39
N GLU A 60 7.63 0.79 11.31
CA GLU A 60 7.10 0.80 9.95
C GLU A 60 6.04 -0.29 9.74
N ILE A 61 6.24 -1.51 10.24
CA ILE A 61 5.24 -2.58 10.14
C ILE A 61 3.95 -2.17 10.86
N ASN A 62 4.07 -1.64 12.08
CA ASN A 62 2.91 -1.16 12.84
C ASN A 62 2.18 -0.02 12.11
N TYR A 63 2.93 0.87 11.47
CA TYR A 63 2.36 1.94 10.64
C TYR A 63 1.55 1.38 9.47
N ILE A 64 2.05 0.38 8.74
CA ILE A 64 1.36 -0.25 7.61
C ILE A 64 0.05 -0.90 8.07
N LEU A 65 0.10 -1.67 9.17
CA LEU A 65 -1.08 -2.34 9.71
C LEU A 65 -2.15 -1.34 10.14
N ASN A 66 -1.74 -0.27 10.82
CA ASN A 66 -2.66 0.79 11.22
C ASN A 66 -3.29 1.46 9.99
N GLU A 67 -2.52 1.84 8.98
CA GLU A 67 -3.08 2.50 7.78
C GLU A 67 -3.96 1.58 6.93
N THR A 68 -3.76 0.26 7.01
CA THR A 68 -4.54 -0.74 6.28
C THR A 68 -5.93 -0.95 6.86
N PHE A 69 -6.06 -0.95 8.20
CA PHE A 69 -7.30 -1.30 8.89
C PHE A 69 -7.99 -0.13 9.60
N LYS A 70 -7.51 1.09 9.39
CA LYS A 70 -8.10 2.32 9.93
C LYS A 70 -9.50 2.61 9.38
#